data_AF-A0A974QP87-F1
#
_entry.id   AF-A0A974QP87-F1
#
_cell.length_a   1.000
_cell.length_b   1.000
_cell.length_c   1.000
_cell.angle_alpha   90.00
_cell.angle_beta   90.00
_cell.angle_gamma   90.00
#
_symmetry.space_group_name_H-M   'P 1'
#
loop_
_entity.id
_entity.type
_entity.pdbx_description
1 polymer ?
#
loop_
_entity_poly.entity_id
_entity_poly.type
_entity_poly.pdbx_seq_one_letter_code
_entity_poly.pdbx_strand_id
1 'polypeptide(L)'
;MEEKHLLTEEEIRNIRREIFKNNGKVVIPRGVITYLKNKKMSVSTKGKILYAYIGIILCYHNAYHTYRKHHMHLSNILDVMNIGWSKLVRKEFTKSGFFEKEGYITHQNYLPLWYELSKTKSKDNKEVIFANHKTTNDLTRKELLDKVDNYENRYKICIEPTLHIYGKKVKKGRGYQIKQQPLNIDPVDYIMFDLNTIEKVLTGELSSGALFYITYLKDITGNNDITDKDKFKTSISQIAASLGITEITTRKFHKEIRDNFSEKYYKLNQVTKKYNGGLISIVYLNLSREI
;
A
#
# COMPACT_ATOMS: atom_id res chain seq x y z
N MET A 1 -7.77 -15.86 23.26
CA MET A 1 -6.77 -16.62 22.50
C MET A 1 -5.92 -15.57 21.80
N GLU A 2 -4.74 -15.27 22.32
CA GLU A 2 -3.85 -14.24 21.72
C GLU A 2 -3.60 -14.63 20.26
N GLU A 3 -3.93 -13.72 19.34
CA GLU A 3 -3.54 -13.84 17.93
C GLU A 3 -2.01 -13.93 17.94
N LYS A 4 -1.44 -15.14 17.87
CA LYS A 4 0.00 -15.33 17.68
C LYS A 4 0.34 -14.80 16.29
N HIS A 5 0.63 -13.51 16.23
CA HIS A 5 1.40 -12.88 15.16
C HIS A 5 2.65 -13.73 14.97
N LEU A 6 3.01 -14.02 13.71
CA LEU A 6 4.23 -14.78 13.43
C LEU A 6 5.49 -13.93 13.59
N LEU A 7 5.34 -12.60 13.62
CA LEU A 7 6.43 -11.66 13.83
C LEU A 7 6.35 -11.07 15.24
N THR A 8 7.51 -11.00 15.88
CA THR A 8 7.71 -10.26 17.13
C THR A 8 7.71 -8.74 16.87
N GLU A 9 7.52 -7.94 17.92
CA GLU A 9 7.62 -6.48 17.83
C GLU A 9 9.00 -6.01 17.36
N GLU A 10 10.06 -6.72 17.73
CA GLU A 10 11.41 -6.44 17.26
C GLU A 10 11.54 -6.68 15.76
N GLU A 11 10.99 -7.77 15.24
CA GLU A 11 10.97 -8.04 13.80
C GLU A 11 10.16 -7.00 13.03
N ILE A 12 9.00 -6.60 13.55
CA ILE A 12 8.19 -5.53 12.96
C ILE A 12 9.00 -4.22 12.88
N ARG A 13 9.69 -3.85 13.96
CA ARG A 13 10.56 -2.65 13.99
C ARG A 13 11.72 -2.76 13.00
N ASN A 14 12.34 -3.94 12.89
CA ASN A 14 13.45 -4.15 11.97
C ASN A 14 12.99 -4.08 10.50
N ILE A 15 11.83 -4.66 10.16
CA ILE A 15 11.25 -4.55 8.82
C ILE A 15 10.95 -3.09 8.48
N ARG A 16 10.31 -2.34 9.38
CA ARG A 16 10.06 -0.90 9.19
C ARG A 16 11.36 -0.14 8.92
N ARG A 17 12.38 -0.33 9.76
CA ARG A 17 13.69 0.32 9.60
C ARG A 17 14.30 0.02 8.24
N GLU A 18 14.28 -1.22 7.79
CA GLU A 18 14.87 -1.58 6.50
C GLU A 18 14.06 -1.07 5.30
N ILE A 19 12.73 -1.02 5.38
CA ILE A 19 11.88 -0.42 4.32
C ILE A 19 12.18 1.08 4.16
N PHE A 20 12.30 1.82 5.27
CA PHE A 20 12.45 3.27 5.27
C PHE A 20 13.91 3.74 5.41
N LYS A 21 14.89 2.82 5.37
CA LYS A 21 16.32 3.12 5.53
C LYS A 21 16.86 4.04 4.44
N ASN A 22 16.37 3.85 3.22
CA ASN A 22 16.84 4.55 2.03
C ASN A 22 15.71 5.36 1.43
N ASN A 23 16.06 6.51 0.85
CA ASN A 23 15.13 7.25 0.01
C ASN A 23 14.76 6.40 -1.22
N GLY A 24 13.48 6.20 -1.43
CA GLY A 24 12.94 5.40 -2.52
C GLY A 24 11.53 5.84 -2.88
N LYS A 25 10.94 5.16 -3.86
CA LYS A 25 9.57 5.41 -4.31
C LYS A 25 8.79 4.11 -4.39
N VAL A 26 7.50 4.18 -4.10
CA VAL A 26 6.55 3.11 -4.38
C VAL A 26 5.65 3.50 -5.55
N VAL A 27 5.37 2.53 -6.41
CA VAL A 27 4.61 2.73 -7.64
C VAL A 27 3.30 1.96 -7.56
N ILE A 28 2.19 2.67 -7.75
CA ILE A 28 0.82 2.16 -7.61
C ILE A 28 0.10 2.23 -8.96
N PRO A 29 -0.43 1.11 -9.48
CA PRO A 29 -1.19 1.13 -10.73
C PRO A 29 -2.43 2.02 -10.66
N ARG A 30 -2.67 2.85 -11.67
CA ARG A 30 -3.88 3.70 -11.73
C ARG A 30 -5.17 2.92 -11.63
N GLY A 31 -5.20 1.67 -12.12
CA GLY A 31 -6.35 0.78 -11.99
C GLY A 31 -6.78 0.54 -10.54
N VAL A 32 -5.84 0.52 -9.57
CA VAL A 32 -6.16 0.43 -8.13
C VAL A 32 -6.90 1.68 -7.67
N ILE A 33 -6.50 2.84 -8.16
CA ILE A 33 -7.05 4.14 -7.77
C ILE A 33 -8.44 4.33 -8.35
N THR A 34 -8.61 4.02 -9.64
CA THR A 34 -9.92 4.00 -10.31
C THR A 34 -10.89 3.10 -9.56
N TYR A 35 -10.46 1.91 -9.16
CA TYR A 35 -11.28 0.99 -8.37
C TYR A 35 -11.69 1.59 -7.01
N LEU A 36 -10.73 2.10 -6.24
CA LEU A 36 -11.02 2.68 -4.91
C LEU A 36 -11.88 3.94 -4.99
N LYS A 37 -11.68 4.78 -6.02
CA LYS A 37 -12.50 5.98 -6.26
C LYS A 37 -13.98 5.63 -6.41
N ASN A 38 -14.27 4.59 -7.20
CA ASN A 38 -15.64 4.15 -7.50
C ASN A 38 -16.30 3.35 -6.38
N LYS A 39 -15.57 2.93 -5.35
CA LYS A 39 -16.14 2.22 -4.21
C LYS A 39 -16.95 3.15 -3.30
N LYS A 40 -18.14 2.69 -2.91
CA LYS A 40 -19.00 3.35 -1.92
C LYS A 40 -18.49 3.06 -0.50
N MET A 41 -17.49 3.82 -0.06
CA MET A 41 -16.90 3.75 1.27
C MET A 41 -16.25 5.10 1.64
N SER A 42 -15.93 5.31 2.92
CA SER A 42 -15.28 6.56 3.36
C SER A 42 -13.89 6.72 2.76
N VAL A 43 -13.45 7.97 2.53
CA VAL A 43 -12.09 8.29 2.05
C VAL A 43 -11.02 7.71 2.96
N SER A 44 -11.24 7.72 4.28
CA SER A 44 -10.31 7.09 5.24
C SER A 44 -10.18 5.58 5.02
N THR A 45 -11.30 4.88 4.78
CA THR A 45 -11.29 3.43 4.48
C THR A 45 -10.57 3.14 3.16
N LYS A 46 -10.83 3.93 2.10
CA LYS A 46 -10.11 3.83 0.82
C LYS A 46 -8.61 3.99 1.03
N GLY A 47 -8.22 4.97 1.84
CA GLY A 47 -6.85 5.23 2.25
C GLY A 47 -6.20 4.05 2.96
N LYS A 48 -6.89 3.41 3.91
CA LYS A 48 -6.36 2.22 4.60
C LYS A 48 -6.17 1.04 3.64
N ILE A 49 -7.07 0.84 2.68
CA ILE A 49 -6.92 -0.21 1.67
C ILE A 49 -5.74 0.10 0.75
N LEU A 50 -5.61 1.34 0.27
CA LEU A 50 -4.46 1.77 -0.52
C LEU A 50 -3.15 1.56 0.24
N TYR A 51 -3.10 1.98 1.50
CA TYR A 51 -1.92 1.88 2.34
C TYR A 51 -1.57 0.42 2.68
N ALA A 52 -2.56 -0.45 2.87
CA ALA A 52 -2.35 -1.89 2.99
C ALA A 52 -1.76 -2.49 1.70
N TYR A 53 -2.22 -2.06 0.53
CA TYR A 53 -1.65 -2.49 -0.76
C TYR A 53 -0.20 -2.03 -0.93
N ILE A 54 0.12 -0.78 -0.57
CA ILE A 54 1.49 -0.27 -0.48
C ILE A 54 2.32 -1.15 0.46
N GLY A 55 1.77 -1.51 1.62
CA GLY A 55 2.38 -2.44 2.57
C GLY A 55 2.73 -3.79 1.98
N ILE A 56 1.83 -4.39 1.19
CA ILE A 56 2.09 -5.65 0.50
C ILE A 56 3.30 -5.52 -0.42
N ILE A 57 3.41 -4.42 -1.17
CA ILE A 57 4.55 -4.17 -2.06
C ILE A 57 5.84 -4.05 -1.26
N LEU A 58 5.87 -3.17 -0.25
CA LEU A 58 7.08 -2.83 0.49
C LEU A 58 7.57 -3.97 1.39
N CYS A 59 6.67 -4.58 2.16
CA CYS A 59 7.01 -5.67 3.06
C CYS A 59 7.49 -6.89 2.27
N TYR A 60 6.81 -7.22 1.17
CA TYR A 60 7.22 -8.35 0.35
C TYR A 60 8.54 -8.09 -0.36
N HIS A 61 8.77 -6.88 -0.89
CA HIS A 61 10.04 -6.51 -1.50
C HIS A 61 11.21 -6.68 -0.52
N ASN A 62 11.07 -6.15 0.70
CA ASN A 62 12.06 -6.34 1.76
C ASN A 62 12.29 -7.83 2.11
N ALA A 63 11.21 -8.62 2.10
CA ALA A 63 11.25 -10.02 2.48
C ALA A 63 11.69 -10.98 1.35
N TYR A 64 11.71 -10.55 0.08
CA TYR A 64 11.72 -11.43 -1.11
C TYR A 64 12.91 -12.40 -1.17
N HIS A 65 14.09 -11.93 -0.80
CA HIS A 65 15.32 -12.73 -0.81
C HIS A 65 15.59 -13.45 0.51
N THR A 66 14.61 -13.47 1.42
CA THR A 66 14.72 -14.07 2.75
C THR A 66 13.61 -15.09 2.98
N TYR A 67 13.72 -15.88 4.04
CA TYR A 67 12.66 -16.77 4.51
C TYR A 67 11.36 -16.01 4.85
N ARG A 68 11.45 -14.70 5.16
CA ARG A 68 10.32 -13.88 5.61
C ARG A 68 9.22 -13.77 4.56
N LYS A 69 9.53 -13.97 3.27
CA LYS A 69 8.51 -13.95 2.20
C LYS A 69 7.37 -14.94 2.47
N HIS A 70 7.70 -16.07 3.11
CA HIS A 70 6.74 -17.10 3.49
C HIS A 70 5.95 -16.78 4.76
N HIS A 71 6.20 -15.63 5.39
CA HIS A 71 5.50 -15.13 6.57
C HIS A 71 4.81 -13.78 6.29
N MET A 72 4.87 -13.26 5.07
CA MET A 72 4.18 -12.04 4.67
C MET A 72 2.72 -12.33 4.34
N HIS A 73 1.91 -12.52 5.38
CA HIS A 73 0.45 -12.51 5.28
C HIS A 73 -0.12 -11.14 5.68
N LEU A 74 -1.39 -10.92 5.36
CA LEU A 74 -2.02 -9.61 5.52
C LEU A 74 -1.92 -9.06 6.97
N SER A 75 -2.09 -9.89 8.01
CA SER A 75 -1.91 -9.42 9.40
C SER A 75 -0.56 -8.78 9.65
N ASN A 76 0.53 -9.51 9.39
CA ASN A 76 1.87 -9.02 9.64
C ASN A 76 2.15 -7.74 8.84
N ILE A 77 1.62 -7.66 7.61
CA ILE A 77 1.73 -6.46 6.79
C ILE A 77 0.97 -5.28 7.41
N LEU A 78 -0.26 -5.49 7.89
CA LEU A 78 -1.03 -4.44 8.56
C LEU A 78 -0.34 -3.99 9.85
N ASP A 79 0.25 -4.91 10.61
CA ASP A 79 1.04 -4.59 11.80
C ASP A 79 2.28 -3.78 11.44
N VAL A 80 3.05 -4.20 10.43
CA VAL A 80 4.21 -3.44 9.91
C VAL A 80 3.80 -2.05 9.47
N MET A 81 2.65 -1.90 8.80
CA MET A 81 2.15 -0.61 8.34
C MET A 81 1.40 0.19 9.42
N ASN A 82 1.29 -0.30 10.66
CA ASN A 82 0.54 0.34 11.74
C ASN A 82 -0.95 0.59 11.38
N ILE A 83 -1.56 -0.34 10.63
CA ILE A 83 -2.97 -0.30 10.27
C ILE A 83 -3.74 -1.21 11.21
N GLY A 84 -4.60 -0.60 12.04
CA GLY A 84 -5.50 -1.36 12.90
C GLY A 84 -6.37 -2.35 12.12
N TRP A 85 -6.59 -3.52 12.71
CA TRP A 85 -7.33 -4.62 12.11
C TRP A 85 -8.74 -4.21 11.68
N SER A 86 -9.10 -4.50 10.43
CA SER A 86 -10.41 -4.13 9.88
C SER A 86 -10.96 -5.20 8.95
N LYS A 87 -12.18 -5.68 9.26
CA LYS A 87 -12.94 -6.58 8.37
C LYS A 87 -13.19 -5.94 7.00
N LEU A 88 -13.35 -4.62 6.94
CA LEU A 88 -13.57 -3.88 5.68
C LEU A 88 -12.31 -3.92 4.80
N VAL A 89 -11.14 -3.65 5.37
CA VAL A 89 -9.86 -3.71 4.64
C VAL A 89 -9.58 -5.13 4.16
N ARG A 90 -9.77 -6.13 5.04
CA ARG A 90 -9.51 -7.55 4.73
C ARG A 90 -10.31 -8.09 3.56
N LYS A 91 -11.59 -7.70 3.44
CA LYS A 91 -12.46 -8.19 2.35
C LYS A 91 -11.91 -7.87 0.96
N GLU A 92 -11.14 -6.79 0.84
CA GLU A 92 -10.57 -6.36 -0.43
C GLU A 92 -9.42 -7.24 -0.91
N PHE A 93 -8.68 -7.87 0.02
CA PHE A 93 -7.50 -8.71 -0.26
C PHE A 93 -7.79 -10.21 -0.14
N THR A 94 -9.01 -10.64 -0.43
CA THR A 94 -9.39 -12.07 -0.44
C THR A 94 -9.09 -12.74 -1.78
N LYS A 95 -9.08 -14.09 -1.81
CA LYS A 95 -8.82 -14.86 -3.05
C LYS A 95 -9.74 -14.54 -4.24
N SER A 96 -10.95 -14.06 -3.96
CA SER A 96 -11.94 -13.66 -4.96
C SER A 96 -12.09 -12.14 -5.08
N GLY A 97 -11.24 -11.38 -4.39
CA GLY A 97 -11.25 -9.92 -4.35
C GLY A 97 -10.75 -9.30 -5.65
N PHE A 98 -11.00 -8.00 -5.80
CA PHE A 98 -10.56 -7.23 -6.96
C PHE A 98 -9.04 -7.33 -7.18
N PHE A 99 -8.26 -7.20 -6.10
CA PHE A 99 -6.80 -7.19 -6.20
C PHE A 99 -6.24 -8.48 -6.81
N GLU A 100 -6.81 -9.63 -6.47
CA GLU A 100 -6.38 -10.91 -7.05
C GLU A 100 -6.94 -11.11 -8.46
N LYS A 101 -8.22 -10.81 -8.68
CA LYS A 101 -8.86 -10.93 -10.01
C LYS A 101 -8.13 -10.12 -11.08
N GLU A 102 -7.67 -8.93 -10.72
CA GLU A 102 -6.92 -8.07 -11.63
C GLU A 102 -5.43 -8.43 -11.71
N GLY A 103 -4.94 -9.34 -10.86
CA GLY A 103 -3.55 -9.79 -10.85
C GLY A 103 -2.59 -8.80 -10.18
N TYR A 104 -3.08 -7.95 -9.28
CA TYR A 104 -2.23 -7.08 -8.46
C TYR A 104 -1.57 -7.85 -7.31
N ILE A 105 -2.26 -8.87 -6.80
CA ILE A 105 -1.77 -9.76 -5.75
C ILE A 105 -2.04 -11.22 -6.13
N THR A 106 -1.29 -12.13 -5.52
CA THR A 106 -1.58 -13.56 -5.49
C THR A 106 -1.42 -14.07 -4.08
N HIS A 107 -2.20 -15.09 -3.74
CA HIS A 107 -2.03 -15.81 -2.49
C HIS A 107 -1.16 -17.04 -2.73
N GLN A 108 -0.10 -17.17 -1.96
CA GLN A 108 0.72 -18.37 -2.00
C GLN A 108 0.00 -19.52 -1.29
N ASN A 109 0.22 -20.77 -1.73
CA ASN A 109 -0.33 -21.95 -1.05
C ASN A 109 0.48 -22.35 0.20
N TYR A 110 1.18 -21.39 0.82
CA TYR A 110 1.93 -21.58 2.05
C TYR A 110 1.18 -20.91 3.19
N LEU A 111 0.72 -21.69 4.16
CA LEU A 111 0.35 -21.18 5.47
C LEU A 111 1.60 -21.27 6.36
N PRO A 112 2.17 -20.16 6.81
CA PRO A 112 3.20 -20.19 7.83
C PRO A 112 2.59 -20.62 9.16
N LEU A 113 3.21 -21.61 9.80
CA LEU A 113 2.73 -22.19 11.06
C LEU A 113 3.57 -21.73 12.24
N TRP A 114 4.87 -21.62 12.01
CA TRP A 114 5.84 -21.32 13.04
C TRP A 114 7.15 -20.83 12.45
N TYR A 115 7.79 -19.94 13.20
CA TYR A 115 9.06 -19.33 12.86
C TYR A 115 9.95 -19.20 14.11
N GLU A 116 11.23 -19.55 13.99
CA GLU A 116 12.26 -19.17 14.95
C GLU A 116 13.60 -18.86 14.25
N LEU A 117 14.43 -18.04 14.90
CA LEU A 117 15.84 -17.89 14.56
C LEU A 117 16.63 -18.97 15.31
N SER A 118 17.14 -19.95 14.59
CA SER A 118 18.04 -20.97 15.15
C SER A 118 19.50 -20.53 15.00
N LYS A 119 20.36 -21.03 15.88
CA LYS A 119 21.80 -20.76 15.87
C LYS A 119 22.57 -22.05 15.70
N THR A 120 23.58 -22.04 14.84
CA THR A 120 24.56 -23.13 14.72
C THR A 120 25.97 -22.55 14.67
N LYS A 121 26.99 -23.39 14.85
CA LYS A 121 28.38 -22.99 14.63
C LYS A 121 28.83 -23.44 13.24
N SER A 122 29.47 -22.53 12.50
CA SER A 122 30.12 -22.87 11.22
C SER A 122 31.34 -23.77 11.45
N LYS A 123 31.89 -24.32 10.37
CA LYS A 123 33.15 -25.09 10.39
C LYS A 123 34.32 -24.31 10.99
N ASP A 124 34.28 -22.98 10.92
CA ASP A 124 35.30 -22.07 11.47
C ASP A 124 34.92 -21.54 12.87
N ASN A 125 34.02 -22.23 13.57
CA ASN A 125 33.57 -21.91 14.93
C ASN A 125 32.86 -20.54 15.09
N LYS A 126 32.42 -19.93 13.98
CA LYS A 126 31.62 -18.69 14.00
C LYS A 126 30.15 -19.02 14.21
N GLU A 127 29.46 -18.23 15.03
CA GLU A 127 28.01 -18.35 15.21
C GLU A 127 27.29 -17.93 13.93
N VAL A 128 26.49 -18.84 13.37
CA VAL A 128 25.64 -18.61 12.21
C VAL A 128 24.20 -18.68 12.66
N ILE A 129 23.49 -17.56 12.48
CA ILE A 129 22.05 -17.46 12.72
C ILE A 129 21.35 -17.83 11.41
N PHE A 130 20.43 -18.79 11.46
CA PHE A 130 19.63 -19.18 10.31
C PHE A 130 18.16 -19.29 10.70
N ALA A 131 17.30 -19.06 9.72
CA ALA A 131 15.88 -19.13 9.89
C ALA A 131 15.38 -20.57 9.85
N ASN A 132 14.64 -20.97 10.88
CA ASN A 132 13.90 -22.23 10.91
C ASN A 132 12.40 -21.92 10.84
N HIS A 133 11.69 -22.55 9.92
CA HIS A 133 10.27 -22.32 9.73
C HIS A 133 9.54 -23.58 9.32
N LYS A 134 8.27 -23.66 9.72
CA LYS A 134 7.34 -24.70 9.26
C LYS A 134 6.18 -24.08 8.50
N THR A 135 5.85 -24.69 7.37
CA THR A 135 4.71 -24.35 6.52
C THR A 135 3.71 -25.49 6.47
N THR A 136 2.54 -25.27 5.86
CA THR A 136 1.57 -26.32 5.54
C THR A 136 2.16 -27.52 4.82
N ASN A 137 3.22 -27.34 4.02
CA ASN A 137 3.83 -28.45 3.29
C ASN A 137 4.62 -29.41 4.19
N ASP A 138 4.97 -28.94 5.39
CA ASP A 138 5.73 -29.70 6.38
C ASP A 138 4.81 -30.46 7.36
N LEU A 139 3.48 -30.37 7.17
CA LEU A 139 2.48 -31.01 8.03
C LEU A 139 1.97 -32.33 7.45
N THR A 140 1.68 -33.26 8.34
CA THR A 140 0.91 -34.46 8.01
C THR A 140 -0.56 -34.11 7.71
N ARG A 141 -1.28 -35.01 7.02
CA ARG A 141 -2.71 -34.85 6.71
C ARG A 141 -3.57 -34.60 7.97
N LYS A 142 -3.24 -35.27 9.08
CA LYS A 142 -3.94 -35.10 10.36
C LYS A 142 -3.70 -33.71 10.95
N GLU A 143 -2.46 -33.23 10.91
CA GLU A 143 -2.10 -31.89 11.38
C GLU A 143 -2.68 -30.78 10.50
N LEU A 144 -2.81 -31.00 9.19
CA LEU A 144 -3.50 -30.06 8.30
C LEU A 144 -4.97 -29.90 8.73
N LEU A 145 -5.67 -31.00 8.96
CA LEU A 145 -7.07 -30.97 9.40
C LEU A 145 -7.24 -30.24 10.75
N ASP A 146 -6.32 -30.48 11.69
CA ASP A 146 -6.36 -29.90 13.04
C ASP A 146 -5.92 -28.42 13.08
N LYS A 147 -4.85 -28.07 12.37
CA LYS A 147 -4.20 -26.76 12.48
C LYS A 147 -4.60 -25.77 11.40
N VAL A 148 -5.10 -26.23 10.25
CA VAL A 148 -5.29 -25.40 9.04
C VAL A 148 -6.75 -25.25 8.66
N ASP A 149 -7.60 -26.25 8.92
CA ASP A 149 -8.99 -26.31 8.44
C ASP A 149 -10.01 -25.49 9.26
N ASN A 150 -9.55 -24.38 9.85
CA ASN A 150 -10.41 -23.35 10.46
C ASN A 150 -10.48 -22.11 9.53
N TYR A 151 -11.67 -21.53 9.38
CA TYR A 151 -11.93 -20.32 8.59
C TYR A 151 -10.98 -19.15 8.92
N GLU A 152 -10.55 -19.02 10.18
CA GLU A 152 -9.63 -17.97 10.62
C GLU A 152 -8.24 -18.07 9.98
N ASN A 153 -7.79 -19.27 9.62
CA ASN A 153 -6.47 -19.47 9.02
C ASN A 153 -6.38 -19.00 7.57
N ARG A 154 -7.52 -18.77 6.89
CA ARG A 154 -7.52 -18.19 5.53
C ARG A 154 -6.81 -16.84 5.46
N TYR A 155 -6.75 -16.10 6.58
CA TYR A 155 -6.10 -14.79 6.66
C TYR A 155 -4.60 -14.84 6.97
N LYS A 156 -4.08 -16.01 7.31
CA LYS A 156 -2.64 -16.25 7.49
C LYS A 156 -1.98 -16.71 6.20
N ILE A 157 -2.74 -16.88 5.11
CA ILE A 157 -2.20 -17.21 3.80
C ILE A 157 -1.32 -16.05 3.32
N CYS A 158 -0.10 -16.39 2.92
CA CYS A 158 0.86 -15.40 2.43
C CYS A 158 0.41 -14.75 1.13
N ILE A 159 0.70 -13.46 1.01
CA ILE A 159 0.28 -12.61 -0.09
C ILE A 159 1.51 -12.00 -0.77
N GLU A 160 1.52 -11.99 -2.09
CA GLU A 160 2.62 -11.43 -2.89
C GLU A 160 2.09 -10.41 -3.92
N PRO A 161 2.84 -9.33 -4.23
CA PRO A 161 2.48 -8.35 -5.25
C PRO A 161 2.83 -8.86 -6.66
N THR A 162 1.91 -9.57 -7.30
CA THR A 162 2.15 -10.29 -8.56
C THR A 162 2.64 -9.39 -9.68
N LEU A 163 2.03 -8.22 -9.84
CA LEU A 163 2.35 -7.28 -10.92
C LEU A 163 3.79 -6.74 -10.81
N HIS A 164 4.28 -6.57 -9.58
CA HIS A 164 5.63 -6.05 -9.30
C HIS A 164 6.73 -7.10 -9.49
N ILE A 165 6.40 -8.40 -9.42
CA ILE A 165 7.42 -9.47 -9.41
C ILE A 165 7.40 -10.29 -10.71
N TYR A 166 6.21 -10.72 -11.14
CA TYR A 166 6.08 -11.71 -12.22
C TYR A 166 5.25 -11.21 -13.42
N GLY A 167 4.50 -10.13 -13.24
CA GLY A 167 3.52 -9.67 -14.23
C GLY A 167 2.24 -10.52 -14.25
N LYS A 168 1.24 -10.11 -15.03
CA LYS A 168 -0.09 -10.74 -15.05
C LYS A 168 -0.04 -12.07 -15.81
N LYS A 169 -0.17 -13.20 -15.09
CA LYS A 169 -0.21 -14.55 -15.67
C LYS A 169 -1.64 -14.98 -15.98
N VAL A 170 -1.84 -15.65 -17.10
CA VAL A 170 -3.13 -16.27 -17.47
C VAL A 170 -2.89 -17.73 -17.87
N LYS A 171 -3.73 -18.63 -17.36
CA LYS A 171 -3.68 -20.05 -17.71
C LYS A 171 -4.05 -20.23 -19.18
N LYS A 172 -3.22 -20.94 -19.94
CA LYS A 172 -3.45 -21.27 -21.36
C LYS A 172 -3.12 -22.75 -21.57
N GLY A 173 -4.16 -23.58 -21.67
CA GLY A 173 -4.02 -25.03 -21.71
C GLY A 173 -3.38 -25.58 -20.43
N ARG A 174 -2.30 -26.36 -20.58
CA ARG A 174 -1.51 -26.92 -19.47
C ARG A 174 -0.46 -25.95 -18.90
N GLY A 175 -0.21 -24.81 -19.56
CA GLY A 175 0.80 -23.84 -19.16
C GLY A 175 0.22 -22.49 -18.70
N TYR A 176 1.11 -21.58 -18.33
CA TYR A 176 0.79 -20.18 -18.05
C TYR A 176 1.47 -19.29 -19.09
N GLN A 177 0.74 -18.28 -19.55
CA GLN A 177 1.28 -17.22 -20.39
C GLN A 177 1.30 -15.92 -19.58
N ILE A 178 2.41 -15.18 -19.64
CA ILE A 178 2.50 -13.82 -19.10
C ILE A 178 1.83 -12.88 -20.11
N LYS A 179 0.72 -12.25 -19.72
CA LYS A 179 -0.01 -11.25 -20.53
C LYS A 179 0.50 -9.83 -20.35
N GLN A 180 1.13 -9.55 -19.21
CA GLN A 180 1.74 -8.26 -18.91
C GLN A 180 3.06 -8.53 -18.23
N GLN A 181 4.14 -7.91 -18.68
CA GLN A 181 5.44 -8.04 -18.04
C GLN A 181 5.40 -7.46 -16.61
N PRO A 182 6.30 -7.91 -15.70
CA PRO A 182 6.55 -7.18 -14.47
C PRO A 182 6.77 -5.70 -14.78
N LEU A 183 6.32 -4.82 -13.89
CA LEU A 183 6.27 -3.37 -14.10
C LEU A 183 7.49 -2.82 -14.89
N ASN A 184 7.24 -2.42 -16.13
CA ASN A 184 8.10 -1.50 -16.87
C ASN A 184 7.50 -0.11 -16.67
N ILE A 185 8.16 0.73 -15.88
CA ILE A 185 7.54 1.92 -15.28
C ILE A 185 7.49 3.05 -16.32
N ASP A 186 6.34 3.22 -16.97
CA ASP A 186 5.97 4.49 -17.61
C ASP A 186 5.22 5.36 -16.59
N PRO A 187 5.68 6.58 -16.25
CA PRO A 187 5.04 7.46 -15.27
C PRO A 187 3.54 7.73 -15.50
N VAL A 188 3.04 7.58 -16.73
CA VAL A 188 1.63 7.84 -17.06
C VAL A 188 0.68 6.79 -16.46
N ASP A 189 1.10 5.53 -16.36
CA ASP A 189 0.22 4.41 -15.99
C ASP A 189 0.10 4.18 -14.47
N TYR A 190 0.95 4.85 -13.69
CA TYR A 190 1.05 4.64 -12.25
C TYR A 190 0.86 5.93 -11.47
N ILE A 191 0.81 5.84 -10.15
CA ILE A 191 1.00 6.94 -9.21
C ILE A 191 2.21 6.60 -8.36
N MET A 192 3.11 7.56 -8.21
CA MET A 192 4.34 7.41 -7.45
C MET A 192 4.22 8.18 -6.13
N PHE A 193 4.71 7.56 -5.06
CA PHE A 193 4.88 8.16 -3.74
C PHE A 193 6.31 7.97 -3.28
N ASP A 194 6.89 9.01 -2.70
CA ASP A 194 8.17 8.88 -2.01
C ASP A 194 7.95 8.12 -0.70
N LEU A 195 8.93 7.29 -0.31
CA LEU A 195 8.81 6.51 0.92
C LEU A 195 8.68 7.39 2.16
N ASN A 196 9.20 8.63 2.13
CA ASN A 196 8.96 9.62 3.18
C ASN A 196 7.47 9.95 3.36
N THR A 197 6.70 10.08 2.26
CA THR A 197 5.25 10.28 2.35
C THR A 197 4.56 9.09 2.99
N ILE A 198 5.01 7.87 2.68
CA ILE A 198 4.48 6.63 3.25
C ILE A 198 4.86 6.52 4.73
N GLU A 199 6.07 6.90 5.11
CA GLU A 199 6.56 6.93 6.50
C GLU A 199 5.73 7.89 7.36
N LYS A 200 5.35 9.06 6.84
CA LYS A 200 4.46 9.98 7.55
C LYS A 200 3.10 9.37 7.87
N VAL A 201 2.61 8.42 7.06
CA VAL A 201 1.39 7.67 7.39
C VAL A 201 1.63 6.66 8.50
N LEU A 202 2.81 6.03 8.51
CA LEU A 202 3.22 5.10 9.56
C LEU A 202 3.33 5.79 10.93
N THR A 203 3.94 6.97 10.97
CA THR A 203 4.14 7.77 12.20
C THR A 203 2.88 8.48 12.67
N GLY A 204 1.82 8.50 11.85
CA GLY A 204 0.55 9.15 12.16
C GLY A 204 0.53 10.67 11.91
N GLU A 205 1.61 11.22 11.36
CA GLU A 205 1.68 12.61 10.91
C GLU A 205 0.73 12.89 9.73
N LEU A 206 0.51 11.87 8.88
CA LEU A 206 -0.43 11.89 7.77
C LEU A 206 -1.48 10.77 7.95
N SER A 207 -2.75 11.13 7.93
CA SER A 207 -3.85 10.17 7.98
C SER A 207 -3.98 9.40 6.67
N SER A 208 -4.50 8.17 6.74
CA SER A 208 -4.78 7.39 5.53
C SER A 208 -5.77 8.10 4.60
N GLY A 209 -6.67 8.92 5.14
CA GLY A 209 -7.57 9.75 4.34
C GLY A 209 -6.84 10.82 3.53
N ALA A 210 -5.85 11.48 4.13
CA ALA A 210 -4.99 12.43 3.44
C ALA A 210 -4.10 11.74 2.40
N LEU A 211 -3.59 10.52 2.66
CA LEU A 211 -2.89 9.72 1.65
C LEU A 211 -3.78 9.47 0.42
N PHE A 212 -5.04 9.05 0.62
CA PHE A 212 -5.97 8.84 -0.50
C PHE A 212 -6.32 10.13 -1.22
N TYR A 213 -6.43 11.23 -0.48
CA TYR A 213 -6.63 12.55 -1.05
C TYR A 213 -5.47 12.97 -1.96
N ILE A 214 -4.20 12.83 -1.51
CA ILE A 214 -3.01 13.08 -2.36
C ILE A 214 -3.04 12.20 -3.60
N THR A 215 -3.40 10.93 -3.43
CA THR A 215 -3.49 9.97 -4.54
C THR A 215 -4.49 10.45 -5.61
N TYR A 216 -5.66 10.92 -5.19
CA TYR A 216 -6.65 11.50 -6.10
C TYR A 216 -6.10 12.75 -6.80
N LEU A 217 -5.38 13.62 -6.09
CA LEU A 217 -4.77 14.80 -6.72
C LEU A 217 -3.68 14.45 -7.74
N LYS A 218 -2.85 13.44 -7.45
CA LYS A 218 -1.87 12.90 -8.41
C LYS A 218 -2.54 12.24 -9.61
N ASP A 219 -3.70 11.62 -9.41
CA ASP A 219 -4.46 10.98 -10.47
C ASP A 219 -4.92 12.01 -11.50
N ILE A 220 -5.60 13.06 -11.05
CA ILE A 220 -6.15 14.11 -11.92
C ILE A 220 -5.10 15.04 -12.53
N THR A 221 -3.88 15.07 -11.98
CA THR A 221 -2.75 15.86 -12.50
C THR A 221 -1.78 15.06 -13.37
N GLY A 222 -1.97 13.73 -13.50
CA GLY A 222 -1.09 12.90 -14.32
C GLY A 222 0.30 12.69 -13.72
N ASN A 223 0.48 12.79 -12.40
CA ASN A 223 1.78 12.92 -11.73
C ASN A 223 2.66 14.06 -12.25
N ASN A 224 2.11 15.09 -12.86
CA ASN A 224 2.93 16.21 -13.32
C ASN A 224 3.20 17.18 -12.18
N ASP A 225 4.40 17.76 -12.16
CA ASP A 225 4.66 18.92 -11.33
C ASP A 225 3.77 20.05 -11.83
N ILE A 226 2.80 20.43 -11.01
CA ILE A 226 2.00 21.62 -11.26
C ILE A 226 2.64 22.74 -10.44
N THR A 227 3.38 23.62 -11.09
CA THR A 227 4.03 24.78 -10.45
C THR A 227 3.50 26.11 -10.97
N ASP A 228 2.66 26.07 -12.01
CA ASP A 228 2.11 27.22 -12.70
C ASP A 228 0.61 27.36 -12.43
N LYS A 229 0.18 28.58 -12.09
CA LYS A 229 -1.17 28.94 -11.65
C LYS A 229 -2.23 28.69 -12.73
N ASP A 230 -1.83 28.63 -14.00
CA ASP A 230 -2.76 28.42 -15.11
C ASP A 230 -2.88 26.95 -15.55
N LYS A 231 -2.03 26.04 -15.06
CA LYS A 231 -1.99 24.64 -15.52
C LYS A 231 -3.03 23.72 -14.90
N PHE A 232 -3.50 24.01 -13.68
CA PHE A 232 -4.55 23.23 -13.03
C PHE A 232 -5.47 24.09 -12.17
N LYS A 233 -6.67 24.36 -12.69
CA LYS A 233 -7.72 25.13 -12.00
C LYS A 233 -8.74 24.16 -11.41
N THR A 234 -8.93 24.21 -10.10
CA THR A 234 -9.88 23.37 -9.36
C THR A 234 -10.40 24.13 -8.15
N SER A 235 -11.45 23.70 -7.47
CA SER A 235 -11.89 24.30 -6.20
C SER A 235 -12.03 23.26 -5.08
N ILE A 236 -12.01 23.71 -3.82
CA ILE A 236 -12.27 22.85 -2.65
C ILE A 236 -13.62 22.13 -2.82
N SER A 237 -14.64 22.82 -3.30
CA SER A 237 -15.98 22.27 -3.56
C SER A 237 -15.95 21.17 -4.63
N GLN A 238 -15.23 21.40 -5.74
CA GLN A 238 -15.11 20.41 -6.82
C GLN A 238 -14.35 19.16 -6.37
N ILE A 239 -13.27 19.32 -5.62
CA ILE A 239 -12.50 18.21 -5.05
C ILE A 239 -13.35 17.44 -4.04
N ALA A 240 -14.06 18.16 -3.16
CA ALA A 240 -14.95 17.58 -2.16
C ALA A 240 -16.05 16.73 -2.81
N ALA A 241 -16.73 17.28 -3.83
CA ALA A 241 -17.75 16.56 -4.60
C ALA A 241 -17.18 15.31 -5.28
N SER A 242 -16.01 15.43 -5.91
CA SER A 242 -15.36 14.30 -6.61
C SER A 242 -14.95 13.16 -5.69
N LEU A 243 -14.64 13.46 -4.43
CA LEU A 243 -14.30 12.47 -3.40
C LEU A 243 -15.52 12.03 -2.58
N GLY A 244 -16.70 12.63 -2.79
CA GLY A 244 -17.91 12.37 -2.01
C GLY A 244 -17.78 12.74 -0.54
N ILE A 245 -17.06 13.84 -0.24
CA ILE A 245 -16.83 14.35 1.11
C ILE A 245 -17.26 15.81 1.22
N THR A 246 -17.32 16.33 2.44
CA THR A 246 -17.62 17.74 2.70
C THR A 246 -16.40 18.62 2.45
N GLU A 247 -16.63 19.91 2.18
CA GLU A 247 -15.55 20.90 2.06
C GLU A 247 -14.71 21.01 3.35
N ILE A 248 -15.34 20.83 4.51
CA ILE A 248 -14.65 20.85 5.81
C ILE A 248 -13.60 19.72 5.87
N THR A 249 -13.99 18.51 5.46
CA THR A 249 -13.07 17.37 5.40
C THR A 249 -11.95 17.61 4.38
N THR A 250 -12.27 18.16 3.21
CA THR A 250 -11.26 18.56 2.21
C THR A 250 -10.26 19.57 2.78
N ARG A 251 -10.73 20.60 3.50
CA ARG A 251 -9.88 21.59 4.17
C ARG A 251 -9.00 20.97 5.24
N LYS A 252 -9.52 19.99 5.99
CA LYS A 252 -8.73 19.23 6.97
C LYS A 252 -7.58 18.50 6.30
N PHE A 253 -7.83 17.73 5.23
CA PHE A 253 -6.76 17.05 4.50
C PHE A 253 -5.76 18.02 3.88
N HIS A 254 -6.24 19.13 3.30
CA HIS A 254 -5.36 20.18 2.78
C HIS A 254 -4.41 20.71 3.86
N LYS A 255 -4.95 21.06 5.04
CA LYS A 255 -4.16 21.53 6.18
C LYS A 255 -3.12 20.48 6.59
N GLU A 256 -3.55 19.24 6.76
CA GLU A 256 -2.69 18.12 7.18
C GLU A 256 -1.51 17.90 6.23
N ILE A 257 -1.74 17.97 4.92
CA ILE A 257 -0.68 17.82 3.90
C ILE A 257 0.25 19.04 3.93
N ARG A 258 -0.29 20.25 3.97
CA ARG A 258 0.53 21.48 4.04
C ARG A 258 1.39 21.55 5.30
N ASP A 259 0.88 21.09 6.44
CA ASP A 259 1.62 21.12 7.69
C ASP A 259 2.77 20.07 7.69
N ASN A 260 2.73 19.09 6.77
CA ASN A 260 3.73 18.01 6.62
C ASN A 260 4.70 18.18 5.46
N PHE A 261 4.32 18.94 4.44
CA PHE A 261 5.09 19.17 3.23
C PHE A 261 5.25 20.67 3.01
N SER A 262 6.49 21.11 2.77
CA SER A 262 6.74 22.54 2.51
C SER A 262 5.89 23.06 1.33
N GLU A 263 5.65 24.38 1.28
CA GLU A 263 4.86 24.99 0.20
C GLU A 263 5.43 24.76 -1.21
N LYS A 264 6.72 24.39 -1.31
CA LYS A 264 7.36 23.95 -2.55
C LYS A 264 6.76 22.65 -3.09
N TYR A 265 6.30 21.77 -2.20
CA TYR A 265 5.82 20.43 -2.52
C TYR A 265 4.31 20.35 -2.65
N TYR A 266 3.58 21.13 -1.85
CA TYR A 266 2.13 21.18 -1.91
C TYR A 266 1.60 22.55 -1.52
N LYS A 267 0.75 23.12 -2.38
CA LYS A 267 0.04 24.37 -2.07
C LYS A 267 -1.28 24.44 -2.82
N LEU A 268 -2.38 24.69 -2.12
CA LEU A 268 -3.67 25.00 -2.76
C LEU A 268 -3.90 26.49 -2.59
N ASN A 269 -3.63 27.25 -3.64
CA ASN A 269 -3.72 28.70 -3.59
C ASN A 269 -5.07 29.16 -4.09
N GLN A 270 -5.66 30.14 -3.39
CA GLN A 270 -6.85 30.84 -3.83
C GLN A 270 -6.46 32.27 -4.22
N VAL A 271 -6.78 32.69 -5.43
CA VAL A 271 -6.57 34.06 -5.91
C VAL A 271 -7.88 34.64 -6.39
N THR A 272 -8.25 35.77 -5.83
CA THR A 272 -9.41 36.55 -6.27
C THR A 272 -8.97 37.50 -7.38
N LYS A 273 -9.64 37.46 -8.54
CA LYS A 273 -9.42 38.37 -9.67
C LYS A 273 -10.71 39.10 -10.03
N LYS A 274 -10.59 40.33 -10.53
CA LYS A 274 -11.73 41.08 -11.06
C LYS A 274 -12.03 40.58 -12.48
N TYR A 275 -13.28 40.20 -12.76
CA TYR A 275 -13.74 39.73 -14.07
C TYR A 275 -15.15 40.27 -14.33
N ASN A 276 -15.34 40.97 -15.46
CA ASN A 276 -16.60 41.61 -15.85
C ASN A 276 -17.29 42.38 -14.71
N GLY A 277 -16.55 43.21 -13.98
CA GLY A 277 -17.09 44.03 -12.88
C GLY A 277 -17.32 43.30 -11.55
N GLY A 278 -17.25 41.97 -11.52
CA GLY A 278 -17.32 41.15 -10.30
C GLY A 278 -15.96 40.64 -9.83
N LEU A 279 -15.90 40.07 -8.62
CA LEU A 279 -14.75 39.32 -8.12
C LEU A 279 -14.98 37.82 -8.33
N ILE A 280 -14.07 37.16 -9.03
CA ILE A 280 -14.04 35.70 -9.17
C ILE A 280 -12.88 35.12 -8.36
N SER A 281 -13.08 33.98 -7.71
CA SER A 281 -12.04 33.28 -6.97
C SER A 281 -11.54 32.08 -7.78
N ILE A 282 -10.27 32.08 -8.16
CA ILE A 282 -9.60 30.99 -8.88
C ILE A 282 -8.71 30.25 -7.89
N VAL A 283 -8.89 28.94 -7.78
CA VAL A 283 -8.06 28.09 -6.95
C VAL A 283 -7.13 27.25 -7.84
N TYR A 284 -5.83 27.22 -7.53
CA TYR A 284 -4.81 26.43 -8.23
C TYR A 284 -4.06 25.52 -7.27
N LEU A 285 -3.79 24.31 -7.75
CA LEU A 285 -3.03 23.29 -7.02
C LEU A 285 -1.58 23.31 -7.49
N ASN A 286 -0.68 23.55 -6.55
CA ASN A 286 0.71 23.16 -6.68
C ASN A 286 0.90 21.78 -6.02
N LEU A 287 1.43 20.83 -6.77
CA LEU A 287 1.71 19.48 -6.31
C LEU A 287 2.99 18.98 -6.96
N SER A 288 3.94 18.58 -6.12
CA SER A 288 5.20 18.02 -6.57
C SER A 288 5.12 16.50 -6.76
N ARG A 289 5.89 16.00 -7.72
CA ARG A 289 6.21 14.58 -7.92
C ARG A 289 6.92 13.93 -6.72
N GLU A 290 7.55 14.71 -5.85
CA GLU A 290 8.29 14.25 -4.64
C GLU A 290 7.37 13.93 -3.44
N ILE A 291 6.08 14.29 -3.50
CA ILE A 291 5.08 13.76 -2.54
C ILE A 291 4.71 12.35 -2.96
#